data_AF-A0A963IH13-F1
#
_entry.id   AF-A0A963IH13-F1
#
_cell.length_a   1.000
_cell.length_b   1.000
_cell.length_c   1.000
_cell.angle_alpha   90.00
_cell.angle_beta   90.00
_cell.angle_gamma   90.00
#
_symmetry.space_group_name_H-M   'P 1'
#
loop_
_entity.id
_entity.type
_entity.pdbx_description
1 polymer ?
#
loop_
_entity_poly.entity_id
_entity_poly.type
_entity_poly.pdbx_seq_one_letter_code
_entity_poly.pdbx_strand_id
1 'polypeptide(L)' 'MNPIGDFYRSDLRTGLKIVFTCLVIGILSAAPLWLVATFGPEGTTPTALALVAMFGTIFAGLGAVIGTVWLIIELIFIRK' A
#
# COMPACT_ATOMS: atom_id res chain seq x y z
N MET A 1 -2.55 4.78 23.18
CA MET A 1 -1.43 4.96 22.22
C MET A 1 -1.96 4.62 20.85
N ASN A 2 -1.86 5.52 19.87
CA ASN A 2 -2.33 5.28 18.51
C ASN A 2 -1.11 4.89 17.65
N PRO A 3 -0.89 3.60 17.37
CA PRO A 3 0.34 3.12 16.73
C PRO A 3 0.54 3.70 15.33
N ILE A 4 -0.54 4.04 14.63
CA ILE A 4 -0.48 4.71 13.32
C ILE A 4 0.06 6.14 13.49
N GLY A 5 -0.45 6.86 14.49
CA GLY A 5 0.02 8.22 14.81
C GLY A 5 1.50 8.23 15.21
N ASP A 6 1.93 7.23 15.99
CA ASP A 6 3.32 7.09 16.43
C ASP A 6 4.26 6.76 15.25
N PHE A 7 3.81 5.94 14.30
CA PHE A 7 4.56 5.66 13.06
C PHE A 7 4.78 6.93 12.22
N TYR A 8 3.75 7.74 12.01
CA TYR A 8 3.91 8.99 11.24
C TYR A 8 4.73 10.05 11.95
N ARG A 9 4.73 10.05 13.30
CA ARG A 9 5.53 10.96 14.12
C ARG A 9 7.00 10.56 14.29
N SER A 10 7.35 9.30 14.00
CA SER A 10 8.73 8.80 14.11
C SER A 10 9.69 9.53 13.16
N ASP A 11 10.99 9.53 13.48
CA ASP A 11 12.07 10.07 12.62
C ASP A 11 12.36 9.22 11.37
N LEU A 12 11.52 8.22 11.07
CA LEU A 12 11.60 7.47 9.82
C LEU A 12 11.48 8.42 8.61
N ARG A 13 12.33 8.16 7.61
CA ARG A 13 12.37 8.84 6.32
C ARG A 13 10.98 8.86 5.68
N THR A 14 10.59 10.02 5.14
CA THR A 14 9.25 10.24 4.60
C THR A 14 8.99 9.30 3.42
N GLY A 15 10.02 9.06 2.60
CA GLY A 15 9.91 8.14 1.46
C GLY A 15 9.54 6.73 1.90
N LEU A 16 10.09 6.25 3.01
CA LEU A 16 9.79 4.91 3.54
C LEU A 16 8.35 4.82 4.06
N LYS A 17 7.85 5.88 4.70
CA LYS A 17 6.44 5.96 5.14
C LYS A 17 5.49 5.91 3.95
N ILE A 18 5.80 6.62 2.86
CA ILE A 18 5.00 6.59 1.62
C ILE A 18 4.95 5.18 1.03
N VAL A 19 6.11 4.53 0.87
CA VAL A 19 6.18 3.15 0.35
C VAL A 19 5.35 2.21 1.22
N PHE A 20 5.53 2.27 2.54
CA PHE A 20 4.83 1.38 3.46
C PHE A 20 3.31 1.58 3.42
N THR A 21 2.84 2.82 3.46
CA THR A 21 1.41 3.13 3.42
C THR A 21 0.77 2.67 2.12
N CYS A 22 1.41 2.93 0.98
CA CYS A 22 0.90 2.50 -0.33
C CYS A 22 0.89 0.98 -0.48
N LEU A 23 1.89 0.28 0.07
CA LEU A 23 1.92 -1.18 0.10
C LEU A 23 0.77 -1.74 0.95
N VAL A 24 0.55 -1.20 2.15
CA VAL A 24 -0.54 -1.62 3.03
C VAL A 24 -1.90 -1.41 2.36
N ILE A 25 -2.12 -0.27 1.71
CA ILE A 25 -3.36 0.00 0.97
C ILE A 25 -3.56 -1.05 -0.13
N GLY A 26 -2.53 -1.35 -0.92
CA GLY A 26 -2.62 -2.36 -1.98
C GLY A 26 -3.01 -3.75 -1.46
N ILE A 27 -2.38 -4.18 -0.37
CA ILE A 27 -2.68 -5.47 0.28
C ILE A 27 -4.13 -5.47 0.79
N LEU A 28 -4.56 -4.40 1.46
CA LEU A 28 -5.91 -4.28 1.99
C LEU A 28 -6.97 -4.25 0.89
N SER A 29 -6.67 -3.68 -0.28
CA SER A 29 -7.57 -3.71 -1.44
C SER A 29 -7.65 -5.09 -2.10
N ALA A 30 -6.59 -5.90 -2.04
CA ALA A 30 -6.57 -7.25 -2.60
C ALA A 30 -7.16 -8.31 -1.67
N ALA A 31 -7.14 -8.08 -0.34
CA ALA A 31 -7.59 -9.05 0.65
C ALA A 31 -9.06 -9.50 0.48
N PRO A 32 -10.05 -8.63 0.17
CA PRO A 32 -11.43 -9.05 -0.05
C PRO A 32 -11.58 -10.00 -1.25
N LEU A 33 -10.86 -9.73 -2.34
CA LEU A 33 -10.88 -10.60 -3.51
C LEU A 33 -10.31 -11.98 -3.16
N TRP A 34 -9.20 -12.02 -2.40
CA TRP A 34 -8.57 -13.26 -1.97
C TRP A 34 -9.47 -14.10 -1.04
N LEU A 35 -10.19 -13.44 -0.13
CA LEU A 35 -11.18 -14.09 0.74
C LEU A 35 -12.31 -14.72 -0.06
N VAL A 36 -12.87 -13.99 -1.04
CA VAL A 36 -13.95 -14.53 -1.89
C VAL A 36 -13.44 -15.64 -2.82
N ALA A 37 -12.23 -15.52 -3.35
CA ALA A 37 -11.63 -16.59 -4.16
C ALA A 37 -11.42 -17.89 -3.36
N THR A 38 -11.23 -17.80 -2.05
CA THR A 38 -10.93 -18.96 -1.18
C THR A 38 -12.17 -19.55 -0.52
N PHE A 39 -13.12 -18.71 -0.10
CA PHE A 39 -14.28 -19.11 0.71
C PHE A 39 -15.63 -18.78 0.03
N GLY A 40 -15.60 -18.20 -1.16
CA GLY A 40 -16.80 -17.79 -1.87
C GLY A 40 -17.55 -18.97 -2.50
N PRO A 41 -18.85 -18.78 -2.83
CA PRO A 41 -19.62 -19.78 -3.55
C PRO A 41 -19.03 -20.07 -4.93
N GLU A 42 -19.01 -21.35 -5.32
CA GLU A 42 -18.57 -21.75 -6.66
C GLU A 42 -19.41 -21.04 -7.74
N GLY A 43 -18.73 -20.53 -8.78
CA GLY A 43 -19.37 -19.81 -9.89
C GLY A 43 -19.62 -18.32 -9.65
N THR A 44 -19.24 -17.76 -8.48
CA THR A 44 -19.24 -16.31 -8.31
C THR A 44 -18.01 -15.67 -8.97
N THR A 45 -18.25 -14.74 -9.90
CA THR A 45 -17.20 -13.85 -10.46
C THR A 45 -17.33 -12.47 -9.82
N PRO A 46 -16.55 -12.16 -8.78
CA PRO A 46 -16.69 -10.90 -8.04
C PRO A 46 -15.99 -9.75 -8.76
N THR A 47 -16.53 -9.32 -9.91
CA THR A 47 -15.95 -8.27 -10.76
C THR A 47 -15.68 -6.97 -10.01
N ALA A 48 -16.57 -6.58 -9.09
CA ALA A 48 -16.37 -5.39 -8.27
C ALA A 48 -15.14 -5.50 -7.35
N LEU A 49 -14.92 -6.67 -6.73
CA LEU A 49 -13.75 -6.89 -5.88
C LEU A 49 -12.46 -6.98 -6.71
N ALA A 50 -12.55 -7.53 -7.93
CA ALA A 50 -11.43 -7.56 -8.86
C ALA A 50 -11.00 -6.15 -9.27
N LEU A 51 -11.96 -5.24 -9.52
CA LEU A 51 -11.67 -3.84 -9.80
C LEU A 51 -11.03 -3.13 -8.61
N VAL A 52 -11.55 -3.34 -7.40
CA VAL A 52 -10.96 -2.77 -6.16
C VAL A 52 -9.52 -3.24 -5.97
N ALA A 53 -9.27 -4.54 -6.13
CA ALA A 53 -7.92 -5.10 -6.05
C ALA A 53 -7.01 -4.50 -7.12
N MET A 54 -7.49 -4.38 -8.37
CA MET A 54 -6.73 -3.78 -9.47
C MET A 54 -6.36 -2.32 -9.18
N PHE A 55 -7.32 -1.48 -8.81
CA PHE A 55 -7.02 -0.08 -8.46
C PHE A 55 -6.07 0.01 -7.26
N GLY A 56 -6.28 -0.80 -6.22
CA GLY A 56 -5.39 -0.86 -5.07
C GLY A 56 -3.95 -1.23 -5.43
N THR A 57 -3.76 -2.22 -6.31
CA THR A 57 -2.42 -2.61 -6.79
C THR A 57 -1.76 -1.53 -7.65
N ILE A 58 -2.53 -0.81 -8.48
CA ILE A 58 -2.01 0.33 -9.26
C ILE A 58 -1.55 1.45 -8.33
N PHE A 59 -2.37 1.81 -7.34
CA PHE A 59 -2.01 2.81 -6.33
C PHE A 59 -0.77 2.40 -5.51
N ALA A 60 -0.68 1.12 -5.12
CA ALA A 60 0.48 0.59 -4.43
C ALA A 60 1.74 0.67 -5.29
N GLY A 61 1.65 0.30 -6.57
CA GLY A 61 2.77 0.38 -7.51
C GLY A 61 3.26 1.81 -7.72
N LEU A 62 2.35 2.74 -8.02
CA LEU A 62 2.68 4.16 -8.20
C LEU A 62 3.25 4.75 -6.90
N GLY A 63 2.64 4.44 -5.76
CA GLY A 63 3.11 4.88 -4.46
C GLY A 63 4.48 4.33 -4.09
N ALA A 64 4.78 3.08 -4.44
CA ALA A 64 6.10 2.49 -4.26
C ALA A 64 7.16 3.20 -5.13
N VAL A 65 6.84 3.52 -6.38
CA VAL A 65 7.74 4.30 -7.26
C VAL A 65 7.99 5.69 -6.68
N ILE A 66 6.93 6.44 -6.35
CA ILE A 66 7.05 7.79 -5.79
C ILE A 66 7.82 7.78 -4.47
N GLY A 67 7.47 6.85 -3.56
CA GLY A 67 8.12 6.72 -2.26
C GLY A 67 9.60 6.32 -2.38
N THR A 68 9.95 5.47 -3.36
CA THR A 68 11.34 5.08 -3.63
C THR A 68 12.14 6.26 -4.19
N VAL A 69 11.59 6.99 -5.16
CA VAL A 69 12.23 8.20 -5.70
C VAL A 69 12.46 9.22 -4.59
N TRP A 70 11.45 9.45 -3.75
CA TRP A 70 11.58 10.36 -2.62
C TRP A 70 12.62 9.88 -1.60
N LEU A 71 12.67 8.59 -1.32
CA LEU A 71 13.66 7.99 -0.43
C LEU A 71 15.09 8.16 -0.98
N ILE A 72 15.27 8.01 -2.30
CA ILE A 72 16.55 8.26 -2.98
C ILE A 72 16.95 9.73 -2.84
N ILE A 73 16.01 10.66 -3.08
CA ILE A 73 16.25 12.10 -2.90
C ILE A 73 16.65 12.40 -1.45
N GLU A 74 15.93 11.83 -0.48
CA GLU A 74 16.26 11.96 0.94
C GLU A 74 17.65 11.39 1.24
N LEU A 75 18.07 10.29 0.63
CA LEU A 75 19.41 9.71 0.87
C LEU A 75 20.54 10.54 0.26
N ILE A 76 20.32 11.13 -0.91
CA ILE A 76 21.34 11.88 -1.65
C ILE A 76 21.47 13.31 -1.13
N PHE A 77 20.36 14.01 -0.92
CA PHE A 77 20.35 15.44 -0.64
C PHE A 77 20.05 15.78 0.82
N ILE A 78 19.34 14.90 1.54
CA ILE A 78 18.88 15.16 2.91
C ILE A 78 19.60 14.20 3.85
N ARG A 79 20.87 14.50 4.14
CA ARG A 79 21.59 13.88 5.26
C ARG A 79 21.00 14.41 6.57
N LYS A 80 19.87 13.84 6.99
CA LYS A 80 19.47 13.79 8.39
C LYS A 80 20.28 12.71 9.10
#